data_AF-A0A4S0S034-F1
#
_entry.id   AF-A0A4S0S034-F1
#
_cell.length_a   1.000
_cell.length_b   1.000
_cell.length_c   1.000
_cell.angle_alpha   90.00
_cell.angle_beta   90.00
_cell.angle_gamma   90.00
#
_symmetry.space_group_name_H-M   'P 1'
#
loop_
_entity.id
_entity.type
_entity.pdbx_description
1 polymer ?
#
loop_
_entity_poly.entity_id
_entity_poly.type
_entity_poly.pdbx_seq_one_letter_code
_entity_poly.pdbx_strand_id
1 'polypeptide(L)'
;MTTGSLEAGDAAAAAVAKTDRRVTLAAMEAKVEHVQYFHPDIAPELTICVMKLTNGFVLVGKSAPADPANFNQELGRKFAREDCIRQMWPLEGYLLREQLSEPSHHDGEAYIAGDQIRVGVNIANLPKIIEANPAWSDEFVVSDVGEAARSIVRRLNDEEEDGTTLIHRAFDKAAETALEQGDDGFDEQANEED
;
A
#
# COMPACT_ATOMS: atom_id res chain seq x y z
N MET A 1 -27.06 24.05 -1.37
CA MET A 1 -27.01 22.57 -1.38
C MET A 1 -26.59 22.14 0.01
N THR A 2 -27.39 21.34 0.70
CA THR A 2 -27.06 20.88 2.06
C THR A 2 -25.90 19.89 1.94
N THR A 3 -24.72 20.27 2.43
CA THR A 3 -23.54 19.40 2.49
C THR A 3 -23.90 18.11 3.23
N GLY A 4 -23.56 16.95 2.66
CA GLY A 4 -23.83 15.66 3.30
C GLY A 4 -23.06 15.49 4.61
N SER A 5 -23.50 14.55 5.45
CA SER A 5 -22.92 14.35 6.79
C SER A 5 -21.44 13.96 6.74
N LEU A 6 -21.02 13.24 5.70
CA LEU A 6 -19.63 12.81 5.53
C LEU A 6 -18.73 13.96 5.13
N GLU A 7 -19.19 14.78 4.19
CA GLU A 7 -18.50 15.96 3.68
C GLU A 7 -18.35 17.03 4.76
N ALA A 8 -19.38 17.21 5.60
CA ALA A 8 -19.31 18.10 6.74
C ALA A 8 -18.25 17.64 7.76
N GLY A 9 -18.21 16.34 8.06
CA GLY A 9 -17.20 15.75 8.94
C GLY A 9 -15.78 15.88 8.37
N ASP A 10 -15.62 15.59 7.08
CA ASP A 10 -14.34 15.69 6.39
C ASP A 10 -13.81 17.13 6.35
N ALA A 11 -14.69 18.10 6.07
CA ALA A 11 -14.34 19.52 6.08
C ALA A 11 -13.93 20.02 7.48
N ALA A 12 -14.64 19.59 8.53
CA ALA A 12 -14.30 19.94 9.91
C ALA A 12 -12.92 19.38 10.31
N ALA A 13 -12.62 18.13 9.92
CA ALA A 13 -11.32 17.52 10.16
C ALA A 13 -10.19 18.21 9.35
N ALA A 14 -10.47 18.64 8.12
CA ALA A 14 -9.52 19.41 7.31
C ALA A 14 -9.19 20.77 7.94
N ALA A 15 -10.18 21.47 8.51
CA ALA A 15 -9.99 22.79 9.11
C ALA A 15 -9.03 22.82 10.31
N VAL A 16 -8.84 21.67 10.98
CA VAL A 16 -7.95 21.54 12.15
C VAL A 16 -6.65 20.78 11.83
N ALA A 17 -6.44 20.38 10.58
CA ALA A 17 -5.27 19.62 10.17
C ALA A 17 -4.00 20.49 10.25
N LYS A 18 -2.93 19.93 10.85
CA LYS A 18 -1.61 20.58 10.98
C LYS A 18 -0.57 20.04 10.01
N THR A 19 -0.88 18.92 9.35
CA THR A 19 0.00 18.19 8.44
C THR A 19 -0.83 17.60 7.30
N ASP A 20 -0.19 17.29 6.17
CA ASP A 20 -0.85 16.68 5.02
C ASP A 20 -1.15 15.18 5.19
N ARG A 21 -0.66 14.57 6.29
CA ARG A 21 -0.85 13.15 6.65
C ARG A 21 -2.26 12.94 7.23
N ARG A 22 -3.26 12.91 6.36
CA ARG A 22 -4.68 12.77 6.72
C ARG A 22 -5.44 11.85 5.75
N VAL A 23 -6.32 11.01 6.30
CA VAL A 23 -7.33 10.29 5.51
C VAL A 23 -8.41 11.29 5.06
N THR A 24 -8.74 11.28 3.77
CA THR A 24 -9.77 12.16 3.21
C THR A 24 -10.94 11.36 2.65
N LEU A 25 -12.13 11.96 2.67
CA LEU A 25 -13.30 11.34 2.06
C LEU A 25 -13.05 11.05 0.57
N ALA A 26 -12.47 12.00 -0.16
CA ALA A 26 -12.17 11.84 -1.58
C ALA A 26 -11.25 10.64 -1.86
N ALA A 27 -10.21 10.43 -1.03
CA ALA A 27 -9.31 9.29 -1.18
C ALA A 27 -10.00 7.95 -0.92
N MET A 28 -10.92 7.91 0.05
CA MET A 28 -11.72 6.70 0.31
C MET A 28 -12.70 6.41 -0.83
N GLU A 29 -13.39 7.45 -1.34
CA GLU A 29 -14.31 7.27 -2.46
C GLU A 29 -13.60 6.80 -3.73
N ALA A 30 -12.37 7.27 -3.98
CA ALA A 30 -11.56 6.82 -5.12
C ALA A 30 -11.19 5.33 -5.05
N LYS A 31 -11.24 4.69 -3.86
CA LYS A 31 -10.97 3.26 -3.69
C LYS A 31 -12.21 2.39 -3.91
N VAL A 32 -13.40 2.96 -4.09
CA VAL A 32 -14.62 2.19 -4.30
C VAL A 32 -14.67 1.67 -5.75
N GLU A 33 -14.63 0.35 -5.91
CA GLU A 33 -14.67 -0.32 -7.22
C GLU A 33 -16.12 -0.63 -7.63
N HIS A 34 -16.90 -1.23 -6.73
CA HIS A 34 -18.26 -1.67 -7.03
C HIS A 34 -19.20 -1.48 -5.84
N VAL A 35 -20.46 -1.11 -6.11
CA VAL A 35 -21.52 -1.00 -5.09
C VAL A 35 -22.77 -1.75 -5.54
N GLN A 36 -23.30 -2.61 -4.69
CA GLN A 36 -24.57 -3.32 -4.89
C GLN A 36 -25.51 -3.08 -3.73
N TYR A 37 -26.81 -3.01 -4.01
CA TYR A 37 -27.83 -2.84 -2.99
C TYR A 37 -28.81 -4.00 -3.01
N PHE A 38 -29.12 -4.51 -1.82
CA PHE A 38 -30.04 -5.62 -1.62
C PHE A 38 -31.14 -5.24 -0.64
N HIS A 39 -32.35 -5.76 -0.87
CA HIS A 39 -33.48 -5.66 0.03
C HIS A 39 -33.98 -7.08 0.30
N PRO A 40 -33.87 -7.60 1.53
CA PRO A 40 -34.33 -8.95 1.83
C PRO A 40 -35.86 -9.07 1.76
N ASP A 41 -36.38 -10.20 1.25
CA ASP A 41 -37.83 -10.42 1.14
C ASP A 41 -38.55 -10.39 2.51
N ILE A 42 -37.85 -10.78 3.57
CA ILE A 42 -38.38 -10.78 4.95
C ILE A 42 -38.41 -9.39 5.60
N ALA A 43 -37.71 -8.42 5.02
CA ALA A 43 -37.55 -7.05 5.55
C ALA A 43 -37.31 -6.08 4.37
N PRO A 44 -38.33 -5.81 3.54
CA PRO A 44 -38.19 -5.00 2.33
C PRO A 44 -37.77 -3.55 2.61
N GLU A 45 -37.99 -3.06 3.83
CA GLU A 45 -37.56 -1.74 4.31
C GLU A 45 -36.05 -1.65 4.66
N LEU A 46 -35.37 -2.80 4.79
CA LEU A 46 -33.93 -2.87 5.03
C LEU A 46 -33.18 -2.75 3.70
N THR A 47 -32.34 -1.72 3.58
CA THR A 47 -31.35 -1.61 2.50
C THR A 47 -29.99 -2.09 3.00
N ILE A 48 -29.43 -3.10 2.34
CA ILE A 48 -28.05 -3.56 2.53
C ILE A 48 -27.21 -3.01 1.37
N CYS A 49 -26.08 -2.39 1.67
CA CYS A 49 -25.08 -1.93 0.70
C CYS A 49 -23.86 -2.83 0.78
N VAL A 50 -23.52 -3.52 -0.30
CA VAL A 50 -22.27 -4.27 -0.44
C VAL A 50 -21.31 -3.44 -1.31
N MET A 51 -20.21 -3.00 -0.71
CA MET A 51 -19.22 -2.12 -1.32
C MET A 51 -17.89 -2.86 -1.44
N LYS A 52 -17.44 -3.11 -2.67
CA LYS A 52 -16.13 -3.70 -2.96
C LYS A 52 -15.13 -2.59 -3.27
N LEU A 53 -13.96 -2.65 -2.63
CA LEU A 53 -12.85 -1.73 -2.85
C LEU A 53 -11.88 -2.29 -3.90
N THR A 54 -11.04 -1.43 -4.49
CA THR A 54 -10.05 -1.79 -5.53
C THR A 54 -9.02 -2.82 -5.06
N ASN A 55 -8.77 -2.91 -3.75
CA ASN A 55 -7.90 -3.93 -3.16
C ASN A 55 -8.62 -5.27 -2.90
N GLY A 56 -9.89 -5.41 -3.29
CA GLY A 56 -10.70 -6.60 -3.09
C GLY A 56 -11.42 -6.70 -1.74
N PHE A 57 -11.18 -5.78 -0.80
CA PHE A 57 -11.88 -5.76 0.48
C PHE A 57 -13.37 -5.40 0.29
N VAL A 58 -14.25 -6.00 1.10
CA VAL A 58 -15.70 -5.79 0.99
C VAL A 58 -16.26 -5.24 2.30
N LEU A 59 -16.98 -4.13 2.20
CA LEU A 59 -17.73 -3.50 3.27
C LEU A 59 -19.22 -3.77 3.11
N VAL A 60 -19.92 -4.00 4.22
CA VAL A 60 -21.37 -4.19 4.24
C VAL A 60 -22.00 -3.15 5.14
N GLY A 61 -22.69 -2.19 4.53
CA GLY A 61 -23.43 -1.13 5.20
C GLY A 61 -24.92 -1.42 5.22
N LYS A 62 -25.63 -0.83 6.18
CA LYS A 62 -27.08 -1.07 6.36
C LYS A 62 -27.86 0.19 6.68
N SER A 63 -29.11 0.21 6.23
CA SER A 63 -30.11 1.22 6.62
C SER A 63 -31.46 0.55 6.77
N ALA A 64 -32.06 0.66 7.95
CA ALA A 64 -33.40 0.15 8.23
C ALA A 64 -34.14 1.18 9.08
N PRO A 65 -35.23 1.80 8.58
CA PRO A 65 -36.07 2.66 9.39
C PRO A 65 -36.78 1.82 10.46
N ALA A 66 -37.00 2.39 11.65
CA ALA A 66 -37.67 1.70 12.75
C ALA A 66 -39.16 1.42 12.45
N ASP A 67 -39.81 2.33 11.73
CA ASP A 67 -41.17 2.16 11.20
C ASP A 67 -41.07 1.94 9.68
N PRO A 68 -41.50 0.77 9.15
CA PRO A 68 -41.48 0.48 7.72
C PRO A 68 -42.24 1.50 6.86
N ALA A 69 -43.24 2.20 7.42
CA ALA A 69 -43.96 3.25 6.70
C ALA A 69 -43.06 4.45 6.32
N ASN A 70 -41.93 4.62 7.01
CA ASN A 70 -40.93 5.66 6.72
C ASN A 70 -39.88 5.20 5.70
N PHE A 71 -40.01 4.02 5.11
CA PHE A 71 -39.08 3.54 4.11
C PHE A 71 -39.05 4.46 2.89
N ASN A 72 -37.83 4.87 2.54
CA ASN A 72 -37.53 5.62 1.33
C ASN A 72 -36.31 4.99 0.69
N GLN A 73 -36.46 4.45 -0.52
CA GLN A 73 -35.40 3.68 -1.19
C GLN A 73 -34.14 4.51 -1.47
N GLU A 74 -34.29 5.78 -1.83
CA GLU A 74 -33.17 6.67 -2.12
C GLU A 74 -32.37 6.99 -0.86
N LEU A 75 -33.06 7.36 0.23
CA LEU A 75 -32.43 7.58 1.53
C LEU A 75 -31.86 6.30 2.15
N GLY A 76 -32.54 5.17 1.96
CA GLY A 76 -32.05 3.84 2.38
C GLY A 76 -30.70 3.52 1.74
N ARG A 77 -30.60 3.67 0.41
CA ARG A 77 -29.34 3.50 -0.34
C ARG A 77 -28.27 4.49 0.13
N LYS A 78 -28.63 5.77 0.29
CA LYS A 78 -27.70 6.80 0.77
C LYS A 78 -27.13 6.42 2.13
N PHE A 79 -27.97 6.14 3.12
CA PHE A 79 -27.51 5.84 4.48
C PHE A 79 -26.75 4.52 4.57
N ALA A 80 -27.15 3.49 3.81
CA ALA A 80 -26.40 2.24 3.76
C ALA A 80 -25.01 2.42 3.14
N ARG A 81 -24.88 3.27 2.10
CA ARG A 81 -23.56 3.63 1.54
C ARG A 81 -22.73 4.45 2.53
N GLU A 82 -23.34 5.44 3.18
CA GLU A 82 -22.67 6.24 4.20
C GLU A 82 -22.15 5.35 5.35
N ASP A 83 -22.91 4.32 5.74
CA ASP A 83 -22.48 3.34 6.73
C ASP A 83 -21.22 2.58 6.27
N CYS A 84 -21.11 2.15 5.01
CA CYS A 84 -19.87 1.58 4.47
C CYS A 84 -18.68 2.55 4.62
N ILE A 85 -18.86 3.81 4.24
CA ILE A 85 -17.78 4.82 4.33
C ILE A 85 -17.43 5.10 5.80
N ARG A 86 -18.41 5.14 6.72
CA ARG A 86 -18.19 5.25 8.17
C ARG A 86 -17.33 4.10 8.70
N GLN A 87 -17.57 2.88 8.23
CA GLN A 87 -16.76 1.71 8.56
C GLN A 87 -15.34 1.77 7.97
N MET A 88 -15.16 2.44 6.82
CA MET A 88 -13.87 2.59 6.16
C MET A 88 -12.92 3.54 6.91
N TRP A 89 -13.44 4.60 7.54
CA TRP A 89 -12.64 5.57 8.30
C TRP A 89 -11.65 4.97 9.30
N PRO A 90 -12.05 4.07 10.23
CA PRO A 90 -11.10 3.45 11.17
C PRO A 90 -10.08 2.54 10.48
N LEU A 91 -10.43 1.89 9.37
CA LEU A 91 -9.51 1.04 8.61
C LEU A 91 -8.41 1.87 7.94
N GLU A 92 -8.80 2.97 7.30
CA GLU A 92 -7.87 3.91 6.68
C GLU A 92 -7.03 4.64 7.73
N GLY A 93 -7.62 4.96 8.89
CA GLY A 93 -6.89 5.52 10.02
C GLY A 93 -5.83 4.55 10.56
N TYR A 94 -6.16 3.26 10.67
CA TYR A 94 -5.19 2.22 11.02
C TYR A 94 -4.06 2.14 10.00
N LEU A 95 -4.38 2.04 8.70
CA LEU A 95 -3.38 1.96 7.64
C LEU A 95 -2.44 3.16 7.63
N LEU A 96 -2.98 4.37 7.81
CA LEU A 96 -2.16 5.58 7.92
C LEU A 96 -1.27 5.52 9.18
N ARG A 97 -1.77 5.01 10.30
CA ARG A 97 -0.96 4.86 11.52
C ARG A 97 0.19 3.86 11.33
N GLU A 98 -0.06 2.77 10.61
CA GLU A 98 0.96 1.78 10.25
C GLU A 98 2.09 2.44 9.43
N GLN A 99 1.73 3.18 8.38
CA GLN A 99 2.68 3.93 7.56
C GLN A 99 3.47 4.99 8.35
N LEU A 100 2.85 5.56 9.38
CA LEU A 100 3.50 6.55 10.25
C LEU A 100 4.35 5.92 11.36
N SER A 101 4.15 4.64 11.67
CA SER A 101 5.01 3.89 12.60
C SER A 101 6.20 3.25 11.91
N GLU A 102 6.14 3.02 10.60
CA GLU A 102 7.31 2.62 9.84
C GLU A 102 8.43 3.66 10.04
N PRO A 103 9.66 3.23 10.35
CA PRO A 103 10.77 4.16 10.50
C PRO A 103 10.92 4.94 9.19
N SER A 104 11.05 6.27 9.28
CA SER A 104 11.38 7.08 8.12
C SER A 104 12.82 6.74 7.70
N HIS A 105 12.96 5.88 6.69
CA HIS A 105 14.24 5.47 6.15
C HIS A 105 14.80 6.57 5.25
N HIS A 106 16.08 6.92 5.45
CA HIS A 106 16.76 7.91 4.63
C HIS A 106 17.04 7.34 3.24
N ASP A 107 16.98 8.20 2.22
CA ASP A 107 17.33 7.87 0.84
C ASP A 107 18.70 7.15 0.77
N GLY A 108 18.73 5.93 0.25
CA GLY A 108 19.96 5.17 0.00
C GLY A 108 20.41 4.22 1.11
N GLU A 109 19.69 4.15 2.24
CA GLU A 109 20.03 3.21 3.32
C GLU A 109 19.33 1.86 3.13
N ALA A 110 20.09 0.77 3.26
CA ALA A 110 19.54 -0.57 3.41
C ALA A 110 19.07 -0.76 4.86
N TYR A 111 17.88 -1.31 5.05
CA TYR A 111 17.32 -1.57 6.37
C TYR A 111 16.59 -2.91 6.42
N ILE A 112 16.51 -3.49 7.62
CA ILE A 112 15.77 -4.74 7.84
C ILE A 112 14.34 -4.38 8.27
N ALA A 113 13.36 -4.94 7.55
CA ALA A 113 11.94 -4.84 7.89
C ALA A 113 11.32 -6.23 7.87
N GLY A 114 11.03 -6.75 9.07
CA GLY A 114 10.61 -8.14 9.24
C GLY A 114 11.75 -9.11 8.89
N ASP A 115 11.51 -9.98 7.93
CA ASP A 115 12.45 -10.96 7.37
C ASP A 115 13.09 -10.48 6.05
N GLN A 116 12.91 -9.22 5.67
CA GLN A 116 13.38 -8.67 4.40
C GLN A 116 14.44 -7.58 4.61
N ILE A 117 15.49 -7.60 3.78
CA ILE A 117 16.37 -6.44 3.56
C ILE A 117 15.71 -5.55 2.50
N ARG A 118 15.41 -4.30 2.85
CA ARG A 118 14.82 -3.29 1.97
C ARG A 118 15.84 -2.20 1.68
N VAL A 119 15.98 -1.84 0.40
CA VAL A 119 16.85 -0.76 -0.06
C VAL A 119 15.99 0.30 -0.72
N GLY A 120 15.88 1.47 -0.10
CA GLY A 120 15.11 2.60 -0.62
C GLY A 120 15.93 3.45 -1.58
N VAL A 121 15.55 3.50 -2.87
CA VAL A 121 16.14 4.43 -3.84
C VAL A 121 15.13 5.53 -4.18
N ASN A 122 15.51 6.78 -3.96
CA ASN A 122 14.70 7.92 -4.38
C ASN A 122 14.68 8.00 -5.90
N ILE A 123 13.48 7.88 -6.49
CA ILE A 123 13.27 7.96 -7.94
C ILE A 123 13.81 9.26 -8.53
N ALA A 124 13.75 10.38 -7.80
CA ALA A 124 14.28 11.67 -8.25
C ALA A 124 15.81 11.71 -8.35
N ASN A 125 16.51 10.79 -7.67
CA ASN A 125 17.96 10.65 -7.75
C ASN A 125 18.40 9.67 -8.85
N LEU A 126 17.48 8.89 -9.45
CA LEU A 126 17.81 7.96 -10.52
C LEU A 126 18.54 8.63 -11.69
N PRO A 127 18.16 9.82 -12.18
CA PRO A 127 18.90 10.48 -13.27
C PRO A 127 20.38 10.72 -12.93
N LYS A 128 20.68 11.15 -11.69
CA LYS A 128 22.06 11.38 -11.23
C LYS A 128 22.84 10.07 -11.09
N ILE A 129 22.19 9.00 -10.64
CA ILE A 129 22.79 7.67 -10.52
C ILE A 129 23.13 7.12 -11.92
N ILE A 130 22.26 7.34 -12.91
CA ILE A 130 22.48 6.98 -14.31
C ILE A 130 23.64 7.80 -14.91
N GLU A 131 23.69 9.12 -14.66
CA GLU A 131 24.81 9.97 -15.11
C GLU A 131 26.17 9.55 -14.53
N ALA A 132 26.19 9.12 -13.26
CA ALA A 132 27.40 8.65 -12.60
C ALA A 132 27.86 7.25 -13.07
N ASN A 133 26.96 6.47 -13.69
CA ASN A 133 27.24 5.14 -14.24
C ASN A 133 26.84 5.08 -15.72
N PRO A 134 27.66 5.62 -16.64
CA PRO A 134 27.32 5.73 -18.06
C PRO A 134 27.09 4.39 -18.78
N ALA A 135 27.42 3.25 -18.16
CA ALA A 135 27.00 1.93 -18.65
C ALA A 135 25.49 1.67 -18.52
N TRP A 136 24.76 2.51 -17.79
CA TRP A 136 23.31 2.46 -17.60
C TRP A 136 22.57 3.44 -18.53
N SER A 137 23.26 4.04 -19.50
CA SER A 137 22.73 5.09 -20.39
C SER A 137 21.80 4.58 -21.50
N ASP A 138 21.59 3.27 -21.62
CA ASP A 138 20.64 2.74 -22.59
C ASP A 138 19.20 3.10 -22.14
N GLU A 139 18.42 3.66 -23.06
CA GLU A 139 17.05 4.12 -22.78
C GLU A 139 16.13 2.91 -22.54
N PHE A 140 15.90 2.57 -21.27
CA PHE A 140 14.96 1.50 -20.90
C PHE A 140 13.53 2.04 -20.91
N VAL A 141 12.81 1.82 -22.01
CA VAL A 141 11.37 2.10 -22.08
C VAL A 141 10.59 0.92 -21.48
N VAL A 142 10.00 1.12 -20.30
CA VAL A 142 9.07 0.16 -19.69
C VAL A 142 7.71 0.29 -20.36
N SER A 143 7.45 -0.57 -21.33
CA SER A 143 6.17 -0.64 -22.06
C SER A 143 5.06 -1.32 -21.26
N ASP A 144 5.42 -2.27 -20.39
CA ASP A 144 4.52 -2.95 -19.46
C ASP A 144 5.24 -3.10 -18.10
N VAL A 145 4.69 -2.44 -17.08
CA VAL A 145 5.27 -2.41 -15.73
C VAL A 145 5.27 -3.78 -15.07
N GLY A 146 4.23 -4.59 -15.30
CA GLY A 146 4.11 -5.91 -14.70
C GLY A 146 5.07 -6.92 -15.31
N GLU A 147 5.28 -6.87 -16.62
CA GLU A 147 6.22 -7.74 -17.31
C GLU A 147 7.67 -7.32 -17.06
N ALA A 148 7.95 -6.01 -17.00
CA ALA A 148 9.26 -5.51 -16.59
C ALA A 148 9.62 -5.97 -15.17
N ALA A 149 8.69 -5.87 -14.22
CA ALA A 149 8.91 -6.35 -12.85
C ALA A 149 9.15 -7.87 -12.80
N ARG A 150 8.35 -8.68 -13.51
CA ARG A 150 8.55 -10.14 -13.60
C ARG A 150 9.89 -10.50 -14.25
N SER A 151 10.33 -9.75 -15.26
CA SER A 151 11.59 -9.97 -15.95
C SER A 151 12.79 -9.64 -15.06
N ILE A 152 12.71 -8.55 -14.30
CA ILE A 152 13.73 -8.19 -13.28
C ILE A 152 13.81 -9.27 -12.21
N VAL A 153 12.67 -9.69 -11.64
CA VAL A 153 12.63 -10.77 -10.64
C VAL A 153 13.16 -12.08 -11.20
N ARG A 154 12.81 -12.43 -12.44
CA ARG A 154 13.32 -13.64 -13.10
C ARG A 154 14.84 -13.57 -13.25
N ARG A 155 15.41 -12.44 -13.71
CA ARG A 155 16.86 -12.29 -13.83
C ARG A 155 17.58 -12.32 -12.49
N LEU A 156 16.96 -11.78 -11.44
CA LEU A 156 17.48 -11.89 -10.08
C LEU A 156 17.47 -13.34 -9.54
N ASN A 157 16.55 -14.18 -10.03
CA ASN A 157 16.40 -15.57 -9.58
C ASN A 157 17.07 -16.61 -10.52
N ASP A 158 17.35 -16.27 -11.79
CA ASP A 158 17.85 -17.19 -12.83
C ASP A 158 19.38 -17.29 -12.86
N GLU A 159 20.13 -16.42 -12.19
CA GLU A 159 21.60 -16.46 -12.20
C GLU A 159 22.12 -17.22 -10.97
N GLU A 160 22.73 -18.39 -11.21
CA GLU A 160 23.59 -19.06 -10.23
C GLU A 160 24.64 -18.05 -9.72
N GLU A 161 24.98 -18.16 -8.44
CA GLU A 161 25.85 -17.33 -7.62
C GLU A 161 27.28 -17.16 -8.22
N ASP A 162 27.41 -16.47 -9.35
CA ASP A 162 28.66 -16.36 -10.13
C ASP A 162 29.38 -15.01 -9.98
N GLY A 163 28.88 -14.14 -9.10
CA GLY A 163 29.54 -12.88 -8.72
C GLY A 163 29.61 -11.83 -9.84
N THR A 164 28.79 -11.94 -10.89
CA THR A 164 28.89 -11.02 -12.05
C THR A 164 28.08 -9.74 -11.91
N THR A 165 26.98 -9.72 -11.14
CA THR A 165 26.12 -8.54 -11.00
C THR A 165 26.53 -7.62 -9.84
N LEU A 166 26.25 -6.32 -9.99
CA LEU A 166 26.57 -5.28 -9.00
C LEU A 166 25.94 -5.54 -7.62
N ILE A 167 24.76 -6.16 -7.58
CA ILE A 167 24.07 -6.49 -6.33
C ILE A 167 24.80 -7.64 -5.62
N HIS A 168 25.12 -8.73 -6.32
CA HIS A 168 25.88 -9.84 -5.73
C HIS A 168 27.26 -9.39 -5.25
N ARG A 169 28.03 -8.66 -6.08
CA ARG A 169 29.32 -8.10 -5.62
C ARG A 169 29.19 -7.16 -4.43
N ALA A 170 28.09 -6.43 -4.33
CA ALA A 170 27.84 -5.56 -3.17
C ALA A 170 27.46 -6.36 -1.92
N PHE A 171 26.66 -7.42 -2.07
CA PHE A 171 26.27 -8.32 -0.98
C PHE A 171 27.44 -9.19 -0.52
N ASP A 172 28.20 -9.80 -1.42
CA ASP A 172 29.41 -10.57 -1.13
C ASP A 172 30.42 -9.70 -0.38
N LYS A 173 30.72 -8.51 -0.91
CA LYS A 173 31.65 -7.59 -0.27
C LYS A 173 31.14 -7.12 1.09
N ALA A 174 29.84 -6.91 1.25
CA ALA A 174 29.24 -6.53 2.53
C ALA A 174 29.32 -7.69 3.55
N ALA A 175 29.06 -8.92 3.10
CA ALA A 175 29.15 -10.12 3.93
C ALA A 175 30.60 -10.44 4.33
N GLU A 176 31.56 -10.35 3.41
CA GLU A 176 32.99 -10.45 3.69
C GLU A 176 33.42 -9.38 4.72
N THR A 177 33.00 -8.13 4.52
CA THR A 177 33.33 -7.03 5.45
C THR A 177 32.71 -7.26 6.84
N ALA A 178 31.48 -7.78 6.91
CA ALA A 178 30.80 -8.10 8.16
C ALA A 178 31.48 -9.27 8.89
N LEU A 179 31.92 -10.30 8.16
CA LEU A 179 32.75 -11.40 8.68
C LEU A 179 34.08 -10.89 9.22
N GLU A 180 34.80 -10.06 8.46
CA GLU A 180 36.08 -9.47 8.87
C GLU A 180 35.95 -8.59 10.13
N GLN A 181 34.80 -7.92 10.30
CA GLN A 181 34.53 -7.05 11.45
C GLN A 181 33.93 -7.80 12.65
N GLY A 182 33.54 -9.06 12.47
CA GLY A 182 32.96 -9.91 13.52
C GLY A 182 31.54 -9.49 13.90
N ASP A 183 30.75 -9.04 12.92
CA ASP A 183 29.35 -8.65 13.14
C ASP A 183 28.49 -9.89 13.51
N ASP A 184 27.63 -9.73 14.53
CA ASP A 184 26.75 -10.80 15.01
C ASP A 184 25.85 -11.34 13.88
N GLY A 185 25.92 -12.64 13.60
CA GLY A 185 25.09 -13.33 12.59
C GLY A 185 25.83 -13.85 11.36
N PHE A 186 27.14 -13.63 11.26
CA PHE A 186 28.00 -14.23 10.24
C PHE A 186 29.00 -15.19 10.90
N ASP A 187 28.93 -16.48 10.55
CA ASP A 187 29.88 -17.50 10.99
C ASP A 187 30.70 -17.99 9.78
N GLU A 188 32.03 -18.10 9.92
CA GLU A 188 32.87 -18.81 8.96
C GLU A 188 32.48 -20.30 8.94
N GLN A 189 31.66 -20.72 7.98
CA GLN A 189 31.60 -22.13 7.63
C GLN A 189 32.84 -22.46 6.82
N ALA A 190 33.85 -23.02 7.48
CA ALA A 190 34.95 -23.68 6.80
C ALA A 190 34.34 -24.78 5.92
N ASN A 191 34.44 -24.63 4.60
CA ASN A 191 34.22 -25.73 3.68
C ASN A 191 35.26 -26.81 4.00
N GLU A 192 34.87 -27.82 4.77
CA GLU A 192 35.58 -29.09 4.81
C GLU A 192 35.36 -29.74 3.43
N GLU A 193 36.31 -29.49 2.51
CA GLU A 193 36.44 -30.25 1.27
C GLU A 193 36.85 -31.70 1.61
N ASP A 194 35.94 -32.65 1.39
CA ASP A 194 36.23 -34.10 1.29
C ASP A 194 36.73 -34.47 -0.13
#